data_AF-D4BRG2-F1
#
_entry.id   AF-D4BRG2-F1
#
_cell.length_a   1.000
_cell.length_b   1.000
_cell.length_c   1.000
_cell.angle_alpha   90.00
_cell.angle_beta   90.00
_cell.angle_gamma   90.00
#
_symmetry.space_group_name_H-M   'P 1'
#
loop_
_entity.id
_entity.type
_entity.pdbx_description
1 polymer ?
#
loop_
_entity_poly.entity_id
_entity_poly.type
_entity_poly.pdbx_seq_one_letter_code
_entity_poly.pdbx_strand_id
1 'polypeptide(L)' 'MMSEVDIPEGIKVSTNAFHIPASKGLIAASRYARHLVVGSRGLSGLDAHFLGSVSRQIVNFAECNVTVVH' A
#
# COMPACT_ATOMS: atom_id res chain seq x y z
N MET A 1 -8.66 12.49 -10.10
CA MET A 1 -9.91 11.92 -10.65
C MET A 1 -9.94 10.47 -10.22
N MET A 2 -10.54 10.16 -9.07
CA MET A 2 -10.81 8.76 -8.70
C MET A 2 -11.98 8.35 -9.60
N SER A 3 -11.71 7.54 -10.63
CA SER A 3 -12.76 6.91 -11.40
C SER A 3 -13.63 6.09 -10.45
N GLU A 4 -14.95 6.12 -10.65
CA GLU A 4 -15.87 5.25 -9.94
C GLU A 4 -15.49 3.80 -10.29
N VAL A 5 -14.92 3.08 -9.31
CA VAL A 5 -14.53 1.68 -9.47
C VAL A 5 -15.73 0.85 -9.07
N ASP A 6 -16.25 0.07 -10.02
CA ASP A 6 -17.28 -0.93 -9.72
C ASP A 6 -16.66 -2.04 -8.87
N ILE A 7 -17.11 -2.15 -7.61
CA ILE A 7 -16.65 -3.18 -6.68
C ILE A 7 -17.61 -4.36 -6.82
N PRO A 8 -17.12 -5.56 -7.18
CA PRO A 8 -17.97 -6.73 -7.35
C PRO A 8 -18.82 -7.03 -6.11
N GLU A 9 -20.05 -7.51 -6.35
CA GLU A 9 -20.93 -7.95 -5.27
C GLU A 9 -20.25 -9.00 -4.38
N GLY A 10 -20.43 -8.87 -3.07
CA GLY A 10 -19.82 -9.77 -2.08
C GLY A 10 -18.41 -9.37 -1.62
N ILE A 11 -17.80 -8.32 -2.18
CA ILE A 11 -16.53 -7.79 -1.67
C ILE A 11 -16.78 -6.74 -0.58
N LYS A 12 -16.34 -7.05 0.65
CA LYS A 12 -16.36 -6.09 1.75
C LYS A 12 -15.15 -5.17 1.68
N VAL A 13 -15.40 -3.87 1.60
CA VAL A 13 -14.37 -2.83 1.65
C VAL A 13 -14.49 -2.05 2.96
N SER A 14 -13.37 -1.79 3.60
CA SER A 14 -13.28 -0.95 4.80
C SER A 14 -12.11 0.01 4.68
N THR A 15 -12.30 1.24 5.16
CA THR A 15 -11.26 2.27 5.18
C THR A 15 -10.83 2.53 6.62
N ASN A 16 -9.52 2.53 6.84
CA ASN A 16 -8.94 2.78 8.14
C ASN A 16 -7.84 3.84 7.99
N ALA A 17 -7.82 4.82 8.90
CA ALA A 17 -6.80 5.86 8.95
C ALA A 17 -6.16 5.87 10.35
N PHE A 18 -4.83 5.90 10.39
CA PHE A 18 -4.06 5.84 11.63
C PHE A 18 -3.01 6.95 11.64
N HIS A 19 -2.84 7.62 12.77
CA HIS A 19 -1.81 8.64 12.95
C HIS A 19 -0.48 8.00 13.37
N ILE A 20 0.14 7.28 12.43
CA ILE A 20 1.43 6.58 12.59
C ILE A 20 2.25 6.71 11.30
N PRO A 21 3.59 6.55 11.35
CA PRO A 21 4.38 6.47 10.13
C PRO A 21 3.86 5.35 9.21
N ALA A 22 3.59 5.67 7.95
CA ALA A 22 2.92 4.76 7.01
C ALA A 22 3.64 3.41 6.87
N SER A 23 4.98 3.42 6.78
CA SER A 23 5.77 2.18 6.71
C SER A 23 5.59 1.31 7.95
N LYS A 24 5.66 1.89 9.15
CA LYS A 24 5.46 1.18 10.42
C LYS A 24 4.06 0.57 10.51
N GLY A 25 3.04 1.33 10.13
CA GLY A 25 1.66 0.86 10.12
C GLY A 25 1.43 -0.29 9.16
N LEU A 26 1.91 -0.16 7.92
CA LEU A 26 1.72 -1.17 6.89
C LEU A 26 2.54 -2.45 7.17
N ILE A 27 3.77 -2.33 7.70
CA ILE A 27 4.56 -3.49 8.16
C ILE A 27 3.83 -4.22 9.29
N ALA A 28 3.32 -3.51 10.30
CA ALA A 28 2.56 -4.14 11.38
C ALA A 28 1.26 -4.81 10.87
N ALA A 29 0.54 -4.16 9.95
CA ALA A 29 -0.67 -4.71 9.35
C ALA A 29 -0.39 -5.94 8.46
N SER A 30 0.78 -6.00 7.82
CA SER A 30 1.17 -7.12 6.95
C SER A 30 1.15 -8.48 7.67
N ARG A 31 1.37 -8.49 8.99
CA ARG A 31 1.28 -9.69 9.85
C ARG A 31 -0.10 -10.35 9.87
N TYR A 32 -1.14 -9.58 9.55
CA TYR A 32 -2.53 -10.01 9.58
C TYR A 32 -3.16 -10.03 8.18
N ALA A 33 -2.38 -9.69 7.16
CA ALA A 33 -2.82 -9.64 5.77
C ALA A 33 -2.20 -10.78 4.97
N ARG A 34 -2.98 -11.37 4.06
CA ARG A 34 -2.43 -12.33 3.09
C ARG A 34 -1.63 -11.66 1.97
N HIS A 35 -1.91 -10.38 1.71
CA HIS A 35 -1.36 -9.63 0.58
C HIS A 35 -1.42 -8.13 0.86
N LEU A 36 -0.36 -7.42 0.52
CA LEU A 36 -0.24 -5.97 0.67
C LEU A 36 0.03 -5.33 -0.68
N VAL A 37 -0.85 -4.42 -1.09
CA VAL A 37 -0.72 -3.66 -2.34
C VAL A 37 -0.37 -2.23 -2.03
N VAL A 38 0.70 -1.72 -2.66
CA VAL A 38 1.13 -0.33 -2.53
C VAL A 38 1.47 0.27 -3.89
N GLY A 39 1.30 1.59 -4.03
CA GLY A 39 1.83 2.31 -5.18
C GLY A 39 3.36 2.35 -5.15
N SER A 40 4.00 2.56 -6.30
CA SER A 40 5.45 2.72 -6.39
C SER A 40 5.94 4.12 -6.04
N ARG A 41 5.05 5.10 -6.05
CA ARG A 41 5.37 6.52 -5.90
C ARG A 41 4.50 7.15 -4.83
N GLY A 42 5.08 8.12 -4.13
CA GLY A 42 4.36 8.99 -3.21
C GLY A 42 3.84 10.25 -3.92
N LEU A 43 3.28 11.16 -3.12
CA LEU A 43 2.69 12.42 -3.58
C LEU A 43 3.75 13.46 -4.05
N SER A 44 5.04 13.20 -3.83
CA SER A 44 6.13 14.16 -4.01
C SER A 44 6.78 14.17 -5.41
N GLY A 45 6.27 13.38 -6.37
CA GLY A 45 6.63 13.51 -7.80
C GLY A 45 8.02 13.00 -8.26
N LEU A 46 8.90 12.52 -7.37
CA LEU A 46 10.28 12.08 -7.67
C LEU A 46 10.39 10.93 -8.69
N ASP A 47 10.91 11.16 -9.92
CA ASP A 47 11.21 10.25 -11.06
C ASP A 47 10.75 8.79 -11.04
N ALA A 48 10.03 8.38 -12.10
CA ALA A 48 9.34 7.08 -12.30
C ALA A 48 10.23 5.83 -12.15
N HIS A 49 11.54 6.01 -12.00
CA HIS A 49 12.52 4.94 -11.93
C HIS A 49 12.78 4.41 -10.51
N PHE A 50 12.34 5.11 -9.46
CA PHE A 50 12.64 4.72 -8.08
C PHE A 50 11.39 4.41 -7.25
N LEU A 51 11.51 3.40 -6.38
CA LEU A 51 10.52 3.13 -5.34
C LEU A 51 10.47 4.30 -4.35
N GLY A 52 9.25 4.71 -4.00
CA GLY A 52 9.00 5.64 -2.90
C GLY A 52 9.48 5.09 -1.56
N SER A 53 9.70 5.99 -0.60
CA SER A 53 10.24 5.66 0.73
C SER A 53 9.43 4.61 1.49
N VAL A 54 8.10 4.61 1.33
CA VAL A 54 7.19 3.64 1.96
C VAL A 54 7.30 2.28 1.27
N SER A 55 7.15 2.24 -0.05
CA SER A 55 7.18 1.00 -0.84
C SER A 55 8.53 0.29 -0.72
N ARG A 56 9.64 1.04 -0.67
CA ARG A 56 10.97 0.49 -0.40
C ARG A 56 11.08 -0.18 0.96
N GLN A 57 10.50 0.41 2.01
CA GLN A 57 10.49 -0.22 3.34
C GLN A 57 9.62 -1.48 3.37
N ILE A 58 8.44 -1.43 2.74
CA ILE A 58 7.50 -2.55 2.72
C ILE A 58 8.10 -3.77 2.03
N VAL A 59 8.73 -3.60 0.86
CA VAL A 59 9.39 -4.71 0.14
C VAL A 59 10.48 -5.39 0.98
N ASN A 60 11.13 -4.67 1.88
CA ASN A 60 12.20 -5.23 2.72
C ASN A 60 11.70 -5.86 4.03
N PHE A 61 10.54 -5.45 4.55
CA PHE A 61 10.16 -5.76 5.93
C PHE A 61 8.73 -6.30 6.12
N ALA A 62 7.90 -6.35 5.08
CA ALA A 62 6.56 -6.91 5.20
C ALA A 62 6.60 -8.43 5.42
N GLU A 63 5.68 -8.93 6.24
CA GLU A 63 5.54 -10.35 6.59
C GLU A 63 4.48 -11.06 5.70
N CYS A 64 4.14 -10.46 4.55
CA CYS A 64 3.19 -11.01 3.59
C CYS A 64 3.62 -10.72 2.15
N ASN A 65 2.92 -11.31 1.18
CA ASN A 65 3.16 -11.03 -0.23
C ASN A 65 2.92 -9.56 -0.55
N VAL A 66 3.85 -8.94 -1.28
CA VAL A 66 3.78 -7.53 -1.65
C VAL A 66 3.64 -7.37 -3.15
N THR A 67 2.66 -6.58 -3.59
CA THR A 67 2.58 -6.07 -4.97
C THR A 67 2.81 -4.57 -4.98
N VAL A 68 3.71 -4.13 -5.85
CA VAL A 68 3.96 -2.72 -6.13
C VAL A 68 3.37 -2.37 -7.49
N VAL A 69 2.48 -1.37 -7.53
CA VAL A 69 1.77 -0.93 -8.75
C VAL A 69 2.31 0.44 -9.20
N HIS A 70 2.42 0.68 -10.52
CA HIS A 70 2.84 1.95 -11.12
C HIS A 70 1.66 2.69 -11.74
#